data_AF-A0A9W8BCG5-F1
#
_entry.id   AF-A0A9W8BCG5-F1
#
_cell.length_a   1.000
_cell.length_b   1.000
_cell.length_c   1.000
_cell.angle_alpha   90.00
_cell.angle_beta   90.00
_cell.angle_gamma   90.00
#
_symmetry.space_group_name_H-M   'P 1'
#
loop_
_entity.id
_entity.type
_entity.pdbx_description
1 polymer ?
#
loop_
_entity_poly.entity_id
_entity_poly.type
_entity_poly.pdbx_seq_one_letter_code
_entity_poly.pdbx_strand_id
1 'polypeptide(L)'
;MSTEAASASIAPTIASTAARRVVAVPRPRAQFDTPESFLKAIGRGCEKYTEKFKDWDHLFKANTIVLKHELGIGPKQRKWILMWTNKFRLGINPYLIQTSKKHAMKRTERLARAKRRRQD
;
A
#
# COMPACT_ATOMS: atom_id res chain seq x y z
N MET A 1 38.72 57.23 -13.80
CA MET A 1 37.71 57.23 -12.73
C MET A 1 36.41 56.75 -13.35
N SER A 2 35.88 55.62 -12.86
CA SER A 2 34.44 55.28 -12.81
C SER A 2 34.36 53.80 -12.44
N THR A 3 34.21 53.59 -11.14
CA THR A 3 33.81 52.33 -10.51
C THR A 3 32.30 52.16 -10.71
N GLU A 4 31.86 51.06 -11.30
CA GLU A 4 30.45 50.67 -11.24
C GLU A 4 30.29 49.36 -10.48
N ALA A 5 29.46 49.45 -9.47
CA ALA A 5 29.28 48.50 -8.39
C ALA A 5 28.33 47.37 -8.78
N ALA A 6 28.62 46.20 -8.21
CA ALA A 6 27.69 45.21 -7.67
C ALA A 6 26.27 45.11 -8.29
N SER A 7 26.02 43.97 -8.92
CA SER A 7 24.74 43.26 -8.76
C SER A 7 24.96 41.76 -8.90
N ALA A 8 25.28 41.14 -7.76
CA ALA A 8 25.21 39.70 -7.59
C ALA A 8 23.73 39.29 -7.46
N SER A 9 23.11 38.85 -8.55
CA SER A 9 21.82 38.16 -8.50
C SER A 9 22.07 36.66 -8.56
N ILE A 10 22.19 36.03 -7.39
CA ILE A 10 22.16 34.57 -7.26
C ILE A 10 20.93 34.25 -6.41
N ALA A 11 19.80 34.03 -7.07
CA ALA A 11 18.68 33.33 -6.49
C ALA A 11 18.78 31.85 -6.88
N PRO A 12 19.04 30.90 -5.95
CA PRO A 12 18.75 29.51 -6.21
C PRO A 12 17.24 29.33 -6.06
N THR A 13 16.49 29.43 -7.17
CA THR A 13 15.14 28.89 -7.22
C THR A 13 15.24 27.37 -7.10
N ILE A 14 15.11 26.87 -5.87
CA ILE A 14 14.85 25.45 -5.59
C ILE A 14 13.41 25.16 -6.01
N ALA A 15 13.19 25.08 -7.32
CA ALA A 15 12.01 24.44 -7.87
C ALA A 15 12.16 22.94 -7.57
N SER A 16 11.63 22.50 -6.42
CA SER A 16 11.38 21.10 -6.15
C SER A 16 10.26 20.64 -7.07
N THR A 17 10.60 20.40 -8.34
CA THR A 17 9.75 19.65 -9.24
C THR A 17 9.69 18.26 -8.66
N ALA A 18 8.62 17.97 -7.93
CA ALA A 18 8.25 16.62 -7.54
C ALA A 18 8.02 15.82 -8.83
N ALA A 19 9.11 15.37 -9.44
CA ALA A 19 9.10 14.51 -10.61
C ALA A 19 8.23 13.33 -10.22
N ARG A 20 7.04 13.27 -10.82
CA ARG A 20 6.06 12.22 -10.59
C ARG A 20 6.76 10.92 -10.94
N ARG A 21 7.24 10.20 -9.92
CA ARG A 21 7.94 8.92 -10.10
C ARG A 21 7.02 8.06 -10.96
N VAL A 22 7.45 7.79 -12.19
CA VAL A 22 6.72 6.90 -13.07
C VAL A 22 6.68 5.57 -12.35
N VAL A 23 5.48 5.20 -11.91
CA VAL A 23 5.26 3.96 -11.18
C VAL A 23 5.49 2.83 -12.16
N ALA A 24 6.71 2.30 -12.20
CA ALA A 24 7.05 1.18 -13.06
C ALA A 24 6.15 0.00 -12.68
N VAL A 25 5.35 -0.47 -13.64
CA VAL A 25 4.59 -1.70 -13.50
C VAL A 25 5.58 -2.84 -13.61
N PRO A 26 5.73 -3.68 -12.57
CA PRO A 26 6.60 -4.84 -12.63
C PRO A 26 6.04 -5.86 -13.62
N ARG A 27 6.93 -6.51 -14.38
CA ARG A 27 6.54 -7.61 -15.28
C ARG A 27 5.79 -8.68 -14.50
N PRO A 28 4.69 -9.23 -15.05
CA PRO A 28 4.04 -10.43 -14.53
C PRO A 28 5.06 -11.53 -14.25
N ARG A 29 5.02 -12.12 -13.06
CA ARG A 29 5.82 -13.32 -12.74
C ARG A 29 4.90 -14.51 -12.94
N ALA A 30 5.39 -15.64 -13.46
CA ALA A 30 4.57 -16.74 -13.99
C ALA A 30 3.35 -17.19 -13.17
N GLN A 31 3.35 -17.05 -11.84
CA GLN A 31 2.22 -17.41 -10.96
C GLN A 31 1.23 -16.27 -10.68
N PHE A 32 1.62 -15.02 -10.97
CA PHE A 32 0.91 -13.79 -10.67
C PHE A 32 0.86 -12.90 -11.91
N ASP A 33 0.03 -13.31 -12.86
CA ASP A 33 -0.31 -12.58 -14.08
C ASP A 33 -1.64 -11.81 -13.95
N THR A 34 -2.55 -12.37 -13.17
CA THR A 34 -3.88 -11.83 -12.94
C THR A 34 -3.98 -11.09 -11.59
N PRO A 35 -4.72 -9.96 -11.53
CA PRO A 35 -5.05 -9.31 -10.27
C PRO A 35 -5.71 -10.26 -9.27
N GLU A 36 -6.50 -11.21 -9.77
CA GLU A 36 -7.18 -12.22 -8.95
C GLU A 36 -6.21 -13.14 -8.21
N SER A 37 -5.24 -13.74 -8.93
CA SER A 37 -4.21 -14.58 -8.31
C SER A 37 -3.43 -13.82 -7.23
N PHE A 38 -3.07 -12.57 -7.50
CA PHE A 38 -2.35 -11.73 -6.54
C PHE A 38 -3.16 -11.42 -5.29
N LEU A 39 -4.44 -11.05 -5.43
CA LEU A 39 -5.30 -10.70 -4.30
C LEU A 39 -5.65 -11.92 -3.44
N LYS A 40 -5.78 -13.10 -4.05
CA LYS A 40 -5.91 -14.38 -3.34
C LYS A 40 -4.63 -14.73 -2.56
N ALA A 41 -3.46 -14.57 -3.17
CA ALA A 41 -2.19 -14.90 -2.53
C ALA A 41 -1.89 -14.06 -1.27
N ILE A 42 -2.22 -12.76 -1.28
CA ILE A 42 -2.03 -11.88 -0.10
C ILE A 42 -3.11 -12.06 0.98
N GLY A 43 -4.26 -12.62 0.61
CA GLY A 43 -5.43 -12.89 1.46
C GLY A 43 -5.98 -11.68 2.22
N ARG A 44 -6.35 -11.90 3.48
CA ARG A 44 -6.82 -10.85 4.42
C ARG A 44 -8.11 -10.14 3.97
N GLY A 45 -8.96 -10.87 3.26
CA GLY A 45 -10.23 -10.38 2.72
C GLY A 45 -10.06 -9.42 1.54
N CYS A 46 -8.94 -9.51 0.81
CA CYS A 46 -8.74 -8.77 -0.44
C CYS A 46 -9.36 -9.48 -1.65
N GLU A 47 -9.62 -10.78 -1.52
CA GLU A 47 -10.26 -11.65 -2.52
C GLU A 47 -11.63 -11.16 -2.98
N LYS A 48 -12.39 -10.50 -2.10
CA LYS A 48 -13.70 -9.93 -2.45
C LYS A 48 -13.67 -8.70 -3.36
N TYR A 49 -12.47 -8.19 -3.66
CA TYR A 49 -12.30 -7.00 -4.48
C TYR A 49 -11.73 -7.32 -5.87
N THR A 50 -11.58 -8.60 -6.21
CA THR A 50 -11.03 -9.06 -7.49
C THR A 50 -11.81 -8.53 -8.67
N GLU A 51 -13.15 -8.56 -8.60
CA GLU A 51 -14.07 -8.05 -9.63
C GLU A 51 -13.92 -6.55 -9.92
N LYS A 52 -13.33 -5.79 -8.98
CA LYS A 52 -13.15 -4.34 -9.13
C LYS A 52 -11.87 -3.98 -9.89
N PHE A 53 -10.95 -4.92 -10.04
CA PHE A 53 -9.70 -4.71 -10.77
C PHE A 53 -9.80 -5.33 -12.15
N LYS A 54 -9.78 -4.47 -13.18
CA LYS A 54 -9.86 -4.90 -14.58
C LYS A 54 -8.55 -5.53 -15.07
N ASP A 55 -7.43 -4.86 -14.80
CA ASP A 55 -6.12 -5.23 -15.35
C ASP A 55 -5.01 -5.26 -14.30
N TRP A 56 -3.94 -6.01 -14.61
CA TRP A 56 -2.69 -6.00 -13.84
C TRP A 56 -2.13 -4.58 -13.70
N ASP A 57 -2.09 -3.85 -14.81
CA ASP A 57 -1.67 -2.46 -14.85
C ASP A 57 -2.48 -1.57 -13.92
N HIS A 58 -3.81 -1.78 -13.90
CA HIS A 58 -4.71 -1.01 -13.06
C HIS A 58 -4.38 -1.23 -11.58
N LEU A 59 -4.11 -2.48 -11.16
CA LEU A 59 -3.72 -2.81 -9.79
C LEU A 59 -2.44 -2.07 -9.34
N PHE A 60 -1.40 -2.05 -10.18
CA PHE A 60 -0.12 -1.43 -9.83
C PHE A 60 -0.10 0.09 -10.00
N LYS A 61 -0.91 0.65 -10.90
CA LYS A 61 -1.03 2.11 -11.08
C LYS A 61 -1.99 2.74 -10.06
N ALA A 62 -2.82 1.95 -9.39
CA ALA A 62 -3.82 2.47 -8.47
C ALA A 62 -3.19 3.13 -7.22
N ASN A 63 -3.65 4.35 -6.94
CA ASN A 63 -3.26 5.13 -5.77
C ASN A 63 -4.32 5.05 -4.67
N THR A 64 -3.98 5.43 -3.43
CA THR A 64 -4.91 5.43 -2.28
C THR A 64 -6.23 6.15 -2.57
N ILE A 65 -6.20 7.22 -3.37
CA ILE A 65 -7.38 7.98 -3.80
C ILE A 65 -8.27 7.11 -4.70
N VAL A 66 -7.69 6.50 -5.74
CA VAL A 66 -8.40 5.60 -6.68
C VAL A 66 -9.01 4.42 -5.93
N LEU A 67 -8.24 3.74 -5.07
CA LEU A 67 -8.76 2.62 -4.28
C LEU A 67 -9.91 3.02 -3.33
N LYS A 68 -9.94 4.28 -2.86
CA LYS A 68 -10.99 4.77 -1.97
C LYS A 68 -12.22 5.22 -2.74
N HIS A 69 -12.05 6.08 -3.74
CA HIS A 69 -13.15 6.75 -4.44
C HIS A 69 -13.75 5.88 -5.54
N GLU A 70 -12.92 5.21 -6.35
CA GLU A 70 -13.40 4.40 -7.48
C GLU A 70 -13.79 2.99 -7.02
N LEU A 71 -12.96 2.36 -6.18
CA LEU A 71 -13.16 0.96 -5.77
C LEU A 71 -13.88 0.80 -4.43
N GLY A 72 -14.01 1.86 -3.62
CA GLY A 72 -14.65 1.77 -2.30
C GLY A 72 -13.99 0.77 -1.34
N ILE A 73 -12.67 0.56 -1.46
CA ILE A 73 -11.94 -0.41 -0.63
C ILE A 73 -11.68 0.17 0.76
N GLY A 74 -11.89 -0.63 1.82
CA GLY A 74 -11.64 -0.22 3.20
C GLY A 74 -10.18 0.15 3.49
N PRO A 75 -9.90 1.04 4.46
CA PRO A 75 -8.55 1.56 4.72
C PRO A 75 -7.51 0.46 5.04
N LYS A 76 -7.92 -0.60 5.73
CA LYS A 76 -7.05 -1.74 6.06
C LYS A 76 -6.58 -2.46 4.81
N GLN A 77 -7.50 -2.77 3.89
CA GLN A 77 -7.20 -3.48 2.65
C GLN A 77 -6.42 -2.59 1.68
N ARG A 78 -6.72 -1.29 1.60
CA ARG A 78 -5.91 -0.35 0.79
C ARG A 78 -4.45 -0.35 1.22
N LYS A 79 -4.18 -0.21 2.53
CA LYS A 79 -2.81 -0.23 3.06
C LYS A 79 -2.12 -1.56 2.77
N TRP A 80 -2.86 -2.67 2.87
CA TRP A 80 -2.34 -4.01 2.60
C TRP A 80 -1.95 -4.21 1.13
N ILE A 81 -2.83 -3.84 0.19
CA ILE A 81 -2.60 -3.93 -1.25
C ILE A 81 -1.40 -3.04 -1.65
N LEU A 82 -1.33 -1.81 -1.15
CA LEU A 82 -0.22 -0.90 -1.44
C LEU A 82 1.13 -1.40 -0.87
N MET A 83 1.11 -2.00 0.32
CA MET A 83 2.31 -2.63 0.88
C MET A 83 2.78 -3.79 0.01
N TRP A 84 1.88 -4.65 -0.45
CA TRP A 84 2.22 -5.81 -1.26
C TRP A 84 2.63 -5.46 -2.68
N THR A 85 1.97 -4.51 -3.33
CA THR A 85 2.41 -4.01 -4.64
C THR A 85 3.82 -3.42 -4.57
N ASN A 86 4.17 -2.71 -3.49
CA ASN A 86 5.53 -2.24 -3.26
C ASN A 86 6.51 -3.42 -3.06
N LYS A 87 6.16 -4.40 -2.21
CA LYS A 87 6.99 -5.62 -2.01
C LYS A 87 7.22 -6.40 -3.31
N PHE A 88 6.20 -6.48 -4.16
CA PHE A 88 6.30 -7.15 -5.45
C PHE A 88 7.24 -6.42 -6.43
N ARG A 89 7.25 -5.08 -6.39
CA ARG A 89 8.27 -4.27 -7.12
C ARG A 89 9.68 -4.54 -6.62
N LEU A 90 9.84 -4.82 -5.32
CA LEU A 90 11.11 -5.21 -4.71
C LEU A 90 11.49 -6.68 -4.96
N GLY A 91 10.68 -7.45 -5.69
CA GLY A 91 10.96 -8.86 -6.00
C GLY A 91 10.50 -9.87 -4.97
N ILE A 92 9.72 -9.45 -3.97
CA ILE A 92 9.14 -10.36 -2.98
C ILE A 92 7.79 -10.88 -3.49
N ASN A 93 7.65 -12.20 -3.58
CA ASN A 93 6.41 -12.83 -4.00
C ASN A 93 5.30 -12.67 -2.94
N PRO A 94 4.03 -12.46 -3.35
CA PRO A 94 2.92 -12.34 -2.43
C PRO A 94 2.65 -13.65 -1.69
N TYR A 95 2.46 -13.58 -0.38
CA TYR A 95 2.02 -14.71 0.44
C TYR A 95 1.20 -14.20 1.63
N LEU A 96 0.36 -15.07 2.20
CA LEU A 96 -0.41 -14.72 3.38
C LEU A 96 0.50 -14.69 4.62
N ILE A 97 0.80 -13.49 5.12
CA ILE A 97 1.46 -13.33 6.42
C ILE A 97 0.46 -13.68 7.52
N GLN A 98 0.54 -14.92 8.01
CA GLN A 98 -0.26 -15.39 9.13
C GLN A 98 0.16 -14.66 10.42
N THR A 99 -0.82 -14.12 11.15
CA THR A 99 -0.58 -13.55 12.48
C THR A 99 -0.49 -14.69 13.50
N SER A 100 0.48 -14.63 14.41
CA SER A 100 0.62 -15.64 15.47
C SER A 100 -0.65 -15.75 16.32
N LYS A 101 -1.18 -16.98 16.44
CA LYS A 101 -2.37 -17.30 17.25
C LYS A 101 -2.17 -16.99 18.74
N LYS A 102 -0.93 -17.07 19.24
CA LYS A 102 -0.59 -16.86 20.66
C LYS A 102 -1.04 -15.49 21.17
N HIS A 103 -0.75 -14.43 20.42
CA HIS A 103 -1.11 -13.07 20.82
C HIS A 103 -2.61 -12.79 20.69
N ALA A 104 -3.27 -13.42 19.71
CA ALA A 104 -4.72 -13.35 19.56
C ALA A 104 -5.43 -14.00 20.75
N MET A 105 -5.05 -15.23 21.11
CA MET A 105 -5.60 -15.99 22.24
C MET A 105 -5.42 -15.24 23.56
N LYS A 106 -4.21 -14.73 23.83
CA LYS A 106 -3.95 -13.95 25.06
C LYS A 106 -4.86 -12.72 25.18
N ARG A 107 -5.19 -12.05 24.07
CA ARG A 107 -6.14 -10.91 24.10
C ARG A 107 -7.56 -11.40 24.41
N THR A 108 -8.01 -12.46 23.76
CA THR A 108 -9.34 -13.04 23.97
C THR A 108 -9.51 -13.52 25.41
N GLU A 109 -8.52 -14.21 25.97
CA GLU A 109 -8.50 -14.66 27.37
C GLU A 109 -8.60 -13.49 28.36
N ARG A 110 -7.84 -12.41 28.13
CA ARG A 110 -7.90 -11.20 28.96
C ARG A 110 -9.29 -10.57 28.95
N LEU A 111 -9.92 -10.48 27.78
CA LEU A 111 -11.27 -9.93 27.62
C LEU A 111 -12.32 -10.83 28.30
N ALA A 112 -12.22 -12.14 28.14
CA ALA A 112 -13.11 -13.10 28.79
C ALA A 112 -12.98 -13.03 30.32
N ARG A 113 -11.75 -12.92 30.85
CA ARG A 113 -11.51 -12.74 32.29
C ARG A 113 -12.10 -11.43 32.82
N ALA A 114 -11.95 -10.33 32.08
CA ALA A 114 -12.54 -9.05 32.46
C ALA A 114 -14.07 -9.08 32.45
N LYS A 115 -14.69 -9.81 31.51
CA LYS A 115 -16.15 -9.98 31.45
C LYS A 115 -16.69 -10.77 32.63
N ARG A 116 -16.04 -11.88 33.01
CA ARG A 116 -16.43 -12.69 34.18
C ARG A 116 -16.43 -11.85 35.46
N ARG A 117 -15.35 -11.10 35.71
CA ARG A 117 -15.20 -10.19 36.85
C ARG A 117 -16.27 -9.08 36.97
N ARG A 118 -17.06 -8.82 35.93
CA ARG A 118 -18.13 -7.82 35.94
C ARG A 118 -19.51 -8.42 36.23
N GLN A 119 -19.63 -9.74 36.16
CA GLN A 119 -20.88 -10.48 36.39
C GLN A 119 -20.94 -11.08 37.79
N ASP A 120 -19.79 -11.21 38.46
CA ASP A 120 -19.65 -11.48 39.90
C ASP A 120 -19.74 -10.17 40.70
#